data_AF-A0AAD9B452-F1
#
_entry.id   AF-A0AAD9B452-F1
#
_cell.length_a   1.000
_cell.length_b   1.000
_cell.length_c   1.000
_cell.angle_alpha   90.00
_cell.angle_beta   90.00
_cell.angle_gamma   90.00
#
_symmetry.space_group_name_H-M   'P 1'
#
loop_
_entity.id
_entity.type
_entity.pdbx_description
1 polymer ?
#
loop_
_entity_poly.entity_id
_entity_poly.type
_entity_poly.pdbx_seq_one_letter_code
_entity_poly.pdbx_strand_id
1 'polypeptide(L)'
;MSKRKLNQSVSLAHFGREAVGQFRDWKLQGTPPGKTLERLCIASRTYLPTSAECERGFSAVNNTDNQSRNRLREESLSSLLFVDLNGPPLDKFDPVPFVKSWIKAGHRLSSWKPGRQREEVEPRHLWSILT
;
A
#
# COMPACT_ATOMS: atom_id res chain seq x y z
N MET A 1 -17.03 -44.27 -20.00
CA MET A 1 -16.31 -42.98 -19.95
C MET A 1 -16.84 -42.09 -18.83
N SER A 2 -15.98 -41.83 -17.85
CA SER A 2 -15.91 -40.66 -16.97
C SER A 2 -17.16 -40.14 -16.22
N LYS A 3 -17.43 -40.69 -15.03
CA LYS A 3 -18.17 -39.97 -13.99
C LYS A 3 -17.29 -38.83 -13.47
N ARG A 4 -17.61 -37.59 -13.88
CA ARG A 4 -16.93 -36.38 -13.41
C ARG A 4 -17.23 -36.19 -11.92
N LYS A 5 -16.14 -36.01 -11.17
CA LYS A 5 -16.00 -35.82 -9.73
C LYS A 5 -17.14 -35.02 -9.09
N LEU A 6 -17.89 -35.67 -8.20
CA LEU A 6 -18.80 -35.05 -7.26
C LEU A 6 -18.02 -34.17 -6.28
N ASN A 7 -18.44 -32.91 -6.22
CA ASN A 7 -18.31 -31.94 -5.14
C ASN A 7 -17.77 -32.51 -3.82
N GLN A 8 -16.48 -32.27 -3.56
CA GLN A 8 -15.93 -32.45 -2.23
C GLN A 8 -16.06 -31.12 -1.48
N SER A 9 -17.22 -30.89 -0.87
CA SER A 9 -17.38 -29.84 0.15
C SER A 9 -16.62 -30.29 1.40
N VAL A 10 -15.29 -30.09 1.39
CA VAL A 10 -14.44 -30.35 2.54
C VAL A 10 -14.84 -29.37 3.64
N SER A 11 -15.48 -29.89 4.69
CA SER A 11 -15.93 -29.12 5.85
C SER A 11 -14.74 -28.48 6.56
N LEU A 12 -14.90 -27.24 7.05
CA LEU A 12 -13.95 -26.56 7.94
C LEU A 12 -13.52 -27.44 9.13
N ALA A 13 -14.42 -28.29 9.64
CA ALA A 13 -14.13 -29.22 10.72
C ALA A 13 -13.12 -30.31 10.31
N HIS A 14 -13.11 -30.71 9.04
CA HIS A 14 -12.14 -31.66 8.51
C HIS A 14 -10.74 -31.04 8.45
N PHE A 15 -10.63 -29.80 7.96
CA PHE A 15 -9.35 -29.05 7.96
C PHE A 15 -8.79 -28.84 9.37
N GLY A 16 -9.67 -28.52 10.34
CA GLY A 16 -9.25 -28.38 11.73
C GLY A 16 -8.67 -29.67 12.32
N ARG A 17 -9.34 -30.82 12.11
CA ARG A 17 -8.85 -32.12 12.59
C ARG A 17 -7.53 -32.54 11.93
N GLU A 18 -7.39 -32.29 10.64
CA GLU A 18 -6.15 -32.55 9.89
C GLU A 18 -4.98 -31.71 10.40
N ALA A 19 -5.19 -30.40 10.60
CA ALA A 19 -4.18 -29.50 11.12
C ALA A 19 -3.70 -29.89 12.53
N VAL A 20 -4.63 -30.30 13.40
CA VAL A 20 -4.30 -30.76 14.77
C VAL A 20 -3.50 -32.06 14.73
N GLY A 21 -3.87 -33.01 13.86
CA GLY A 21 -3.09 -34.25 13.66
C GLY A 21 -1.68 -33.96 13.17
N GLN A 22 -1.54 -33.16 12.11
CA GLN A 22 -0.24 -32.76 11.58
C GLN A 22 0.61 -32.01 12.61
N PHE A 23 0.00 -31.15 13.44
CA PHE A 23 0.72 -30.43 14.49
C PHE A 23 1.25 -31.36 15.58
N ARG A 24 0.43 -32.33 16.01
CA ARG A 24 0.83 -33.33 16.98
C ARG A 24 2.01 -34.16 16.46
N ASP A 25 1.92 -34.63 15.21
CA ASP A 25 2.95 -35.47 14.61
C ASP A 25 4.25 -34.67 14.39
N TRP A 26 4.16 -33.42 13.94
CA TRP A 26 5.31 -32.51 13.86
C TRP A 26 5.97 -32.28 15.23
N LYS A 27 5.18 -32.01 16.29
CA LYS A 27 5.70 -31.74 17.64
C LYS A 27 6.33 -32.96 18.31
N LEU A 28 5.75 -34.15 18.14
CA LEU A 28 6.15 -35.34 18.87
C LEU A 28 7.16 -36.20 18.10
N GLN A 29 7.12 -36.20 16.76
CA GLN A 29 7.89 -37.11 15.93
C GLN A 29 8.94 -36.38 15.06
N GLY A 30 8.93 -35.04 15.04
CA GLY A 30 9.83 -34.25 14.19
C GLY A 30 9.52 -34.35 12.70
N THR A 31 8.37 -34.93 12.34
CA THR A 31 7.91 -35.07 10.95
C THR A 31 7.68 -33.69 10.34
N PRO A 32 8.14 -33.41 9.10
CA PRO A 32 7.92 -32.12 8.47
C PRO A 32 6.41 -31.78 8.39
N PRO A 33 6.03 -30.50 8.60
CA PRO A 33 4.65 -30.09 8.64
C PRO A 33 3.96 -30.36 7.29
N GLY A 34 2.77 -30.95 7.34
CA GLY A 34 1.95 -31.10 6.14
C GLY A 34 1.46 -29.75 5.59
N LYS A 35 0.96 -29.75 4.36
CA LYS A 35 0.52 -28.54 3.64
C LYS A 35 -0.50 -27.71 4.42
N THR A 36 -1.38 -28.35 5.18
CA THR A 36 -2.42 -27.68 5.97
C THR A 36 -1.81 -26.97 7.17
N LEU A 37 -0.92 -27.62 7.90
CA LEU A 37 -0.21 -27.02 9.02
C LEU A 37 0.75 -25.90 8.57
N GLU A 38 1.47 -26.09 7.46
CA GLU A 38 2.35 -25.07 6.88
C GLU A 38 1.58 -23.78 6.57
N ARG A 39 0.43 -23.91 5.89
CA ARG A 39 -0.46 -22.77 5.62
C ARG A 39 -0.94 -22.09 6.89
N LEU A 40 -1.26 -22.86 7.92
CA LEU A 40 -1.70 -22.31 9.21
C LEU A 40 -0.55 -21.59 9.93
N CYS A 41 0.68 -22.10 9.87
CA CYS A 41 1.86 -21.45 10.43
C CYS A 41 2.21 -20.14 9.70
N ILE A 42 2.05 -20.10 8.38
CA ILE A 42 2.19 -18.85 7.60
C ILE A 42 1.09 -17.88 8.04
N ALA A 43 -0.16 -18.33 8.06
CA ALA A 43 -1.29 -17.51 8.48
C ALA A 43 -1.11 -16.97 9.91
N SER A 44 -0.66 -17.78 10.87
CA SER A 44 -0.44 -17.34 12.26
C SER A 44 0.70 -16.34 12.42
N ARG A 45 1.64 -16.30 11.48
CA ARG A 45 2.72 -15.30 11.45
C ARG A 45 2.25 -13.99 10.82
N THR A 46 1.25 -14.05 9.95
CA THR A 46 0.63 -12.88 9.31
C THR A 46 -0.52 -12.31 10.14
N TYR A 47 -1.27 -13.17 10.80
CA TYR A 47 -2.38 -12.82 11.69
C TYR A 47 -1.86 -12.74 13.11
N LEU A 48 -1.49 -11.53 13.49
CA LEU A 48 -1.92 -10.83 14.70
C LEU A 48 -1.20 -9.48 14.66
N PRO A 49 -1.83 -8.43 14.10
CA PRO A 49 -1.40 -7.11 14.51
C PRO A 49 -1.57 -7.06 16.02
N THR A 50 -0.45 -6.93 16.74
CA THR A 50 -0.51 -6.65 18.19
C THR A 50 -1.40 -5.43 18.42
N SER A 51 -2.00 -5.27 19.60
CA SER A 51 -2.82 -4.08 19.91
C SER A 51 -2.10 -2.79 19.54
N ALA A 52 -0.78 -2.74 19.72
CA ALA A 52 0.08 -1.63 19.33
C ALA A 52 0.09 -1.34 17.81
N GLU A 53 -0.01 -2.35 16.95
CA GLU A 53 -0.11 -2.13 15.49
C GLU A 53 -1.47 -1.55 15.11
N CYS A 54 -2.54 -2.05 15.74
CA CYS A 54 -3.89 -1.51 15.57
C CYS A 54 -3.97 -0.06 16.06
N GLU A 55 -3.41 0.25 17.23
CA GLU A 55 -3.34 1.59 17.80
C GLU A 55 -2.54 2.56 16.90
N ARG A 56 -1.43 2.10 16.30
CA ARG A 56 -0.73 2.86 15.25
C ARG A 56 -1.63 3.14 14.04
N GLY A 57 -2.38 2.14 13.57
CA GLY A 57 -3.39 2.28 12.52
C GLY A 57 -4.42 3.37 12.84
N PHE A 58 -5.03 3.31 14.02
CA PHE A 58 -6.02 4.30 14.44
C PHE A 58 -5.42 5.69 14.64
N SER A 59 -4.18 5.79 15.14
CA SER A 59 -3.48 7.07 15.27
C SER A 59 -3.17 7.69 13.90
N ALA A 60 -2.76 6.88 12.93
CA ALA A 60 -2.53 7.29 11.54
C ALA A 60 -3.81 7.81 10.88
N VAL A 61 -4.93 7.13 11.09
CA VAL A 61 -6.27 7.59 10.67
C VAL A 61 -6.60 8.93 11.29
N ASN A 62 -6.44 9.08 12.61
CA ASN A 62 -6.75 10.33 13.30
C ASN A 62 -5.87 11.50 12.85
N ASN A 63 -4.60 11.25 12.48
CA ASN A 63 -3.71 12.26 11.92
C ASN A 63 -4.09 12.66 10.47
N THR A 64 -4.57 11.68 9.70
CA THR A 64 -4.95 11.85 8.30
C THR A 64 -6.35 12.50 8.16
N ASP A 65 -7.31 12.08 8.97
CA ASP A 65 -8.71 12.54 9.05
C ASP A 65 -8.86 13.67 10.08
N ASN A 66 -8.00 14.69 9.97
CA ASN A 66 -8.15 15.92 10.75
C ASN A 66 -9.22 16.82 10.10
N GLN A 67 -9.91 17.68 10.86
CA GLN A 67 -11.00 18.54 10.39
C GLN A 67 -10.68 19.39 9.14
N SER A 68 -9.42 19.76 8.91
CA SER A 68 -8.97 20.46 7.68
C SER A 68 -8.81 19.53 6.46
N ARG A 69 -8.63 18.23 6.68
CA ARG A 69 -8.45 17.14 5.70
C ARG A 69 -9.70 16.26 5.52
N ASN A 70 -10.76 16.45 6.31
CA ASN A 70 -12.10 15.79 6.22
C ASN A 70 -12.83 15.91 4.85
N ARG A 71 -12.17 16.46 3.81
CA ARG A 71 -12.67 16.52 2.43
C ARG A 71 -12.01 15.50 1.49
N LEU A 72 -11.08 14.68 1.97
CA LEU A 72 -10.50 13.62 1.15
C LEU A 72 -11.54 12.54 0.85
N ARG A 73 -11.55 12.05 -0.40
CA ARG A 73 -12.33 10.87 -0.78
C ARG A 73 -11.76 9.64 -0.06
N GLU A 74 -12.62 8.66 0.23
CA GLU A 74 -12.24 7.40 0.88
C GLU A 74 -11.03 6.73 0.19
N GLU A 75 -11.03 6.70 -1.14
CA GLU A 75 -9.93 6.15 -1.96
C GLU A 75 -8.59 6.85 -1.69
N SER A 76 -8.62 8.18 -1.55
CA SER A 76 -7.43 9.00 -1.28
C SER A 76 -6.98 8.84 0.17
N LEU A 77 -7.92 8.73 1.11
CA LEU A 77 -7.65 8.50 2.53
C LEU A 77 -6.98 7.13 2.71
N SER A 78 -7.54 6.08 2.11
CA SER A 78 -6.98 4.73 2.12
C SER A 78 -5.56 4.68 1.52
N SER A 79 -5.35 5.36 0.40
CA SER A 79 -4.02 5.44 -0.23
C SER A 79 -2.99 6.14 0.67
N LEU A 80 -3.41 7.19 1.39
CA LEU A 80 -2.52 7.92 2.30
C LEU A 80 -2.20 7.10 3.56
N LEU A 81 -3.19 6.39 4.12
CA LEU A 81 -2.97 5.44 5.22
C LEU A 81 -2.02 4.31 4.85
N PHE A 82 -2.12 3.80 3.62
CA PHE A 82 -1.20 2.78 3.14
C PHE A 82 0.25 3.27 3.16
N VAL A 83 0.48 4.51 2.71
CA VAL A 83 1.80 5.16 2.75
C VAL A 83 2.24 5.44 4.18
N ASP A 84 1.34 5.90 5.06
CA ASP A 84 1.70 6.23 6.45
C ASP A 84 2.09 4.98 7.26
N LEU A 85 1.41 3.85 7.03
CA LEU A 85 1.64 2.60 7.76
C LEU A 85 2.81 1.79 7.21
N ASN A 86 3.05 1.80 5.90
CA ASN A 86 4.06 0.96 5.26
C ASN A 86 5.25 1.75 4.72
N GLY A 87 5.15 3.08 4.70
CA GLY A 87 6.18 3.95 4.17
C GLY A 87 7.44 3.93 5.04
N PRO A 88 8.61 4.19 4.45
CA PRO A 88 9.81 4.43 5.22
C PRO A 88 9.64 5.73 6.04
N PRO A 89 10.31 5.86 7.20
CA PRO A 89 10.40 7.12 7.91
C PRO A 89 10.87 8.23 6.98
N LEU A 90 10.38 9.47 7.19
CA LEU A 90 10.69 10.61 6.34
C LEU A 90 12.20 10.82 6.15
N ASP A 91 13.01 10.56 7.17
CA ASP A 91 14.48 10.68 7.13
C ASP A 91 15.16 9.70 6.16
N LYS A 92 14.48 8.60 5.84
CA LYS A 92 14.96 7.53 4.94
C LYS A 92 14.21 7.49 3.62
N PHE A 93 13.25 8.39 3.42
CA PHE A 93 12.45 8.43 2.21
C PHE A 93 13.20 9.16 1.10
N ASP A 94 13.50 8.47 0.01
CA ASP A 94 14.00 9.07 -1.23
C ASP A 94 12.83 9.36 -2.18
N PRO A 95 12.44 10.64 -2.38
CA PRO A 95 11.36 11.00 -3.30
C PRO A 95 11.77 10.93 -4.78
N VAL A 96 13.07 10.94 -5.10
CA VAL A 96 13.59 11.07 -6.46
C VAL A 96 13.05 10.02 -7.44
N PRO A 97 13.05 8.70 -7.14
CA PRO A 97 12.53 7.69 -8.07
C PRO A 97 11.03 7.87 -8.34
N PHE A 98 10.24 8.24 -7.33
CA PHE A 98 8.80 8.45 -7.45
C PHE A 98 8.47 9.70 -8.27
N VAL A 99 9.18 10.80 -8.05
CA VAL A 99 8.99 12.03 -8.84
C VAL A 99 9.36 11.79 -10.30
N LYS A 100 10.46 11.07 -10.58
CA LYS A 100 10.86 10.72 -11.94
C LYS A 100 9.81 9.86 -12.65
N SER A 101 9.27 8.84 -11.98
CA SER A 101 8.22 7.99 -12.56
C SER A 101 6.92 8.77 -12.79
N TRP A 102 6.55 9.65 -11.86
CA TRP A 102 5.37 10.50 -11.95
C TRP A 102 5.45 11.49 -13.13
N ILE A 103 6.60 12.13 -13.33
CA ILE A 103 6.84 13.00 -14.50
C ILE A 103 6.83 12.17 -15.79
N LYS A 104 7.46 10.99 -15.79
CA LYS A 104 7.48 10.07 -16.95
C LYS A 104 6.07 9.60 -17.35
N ALA A 105 5.17 9.46 -16.38
CA ALA A 105 3.76 9.15 -16.61
C ALA A 105 2.95 10.33 -17.19
N GLY A 106 3.59 11.49 -17.40
CA GLY A 106 2.97 12.66 -18.03
C GLY A 106 2.23 13.56 -17.03
N HIS A 107 2.32 13.29 -15.73
CA HIS A 107 1.77 14.19 -14.73
C HIS A 107 2.61 15.47 -14.62
N ARG A 108 1.93 16.58 -14.35
CA ARG A 108 2.53 17.91 -14.26
C ARG A 108 2.11 18.58 -12.98
N LEU A 109 2.99 19.39 -12.40
CA LEU A 109 2.64 20.22 -11.25
C LEU A 109 1.43 21.10 -11.59
N SER A 110 0.57 21.36 -10.63
CA SER A 110 -0.56 22.29 -10.80
C SER A 110 -0.10 23.71 -11.17
N SER A 111 1.12 24.09 -10.76
CA SER A 111 1.77 25.35 -11.13
C SER A 111 2.42 25.33 -12.51
N TRP A 112 2.49 24.18 -13.18
CA TRP A 112 3.09 24.06 -14.51
C TRP A 112 2.24 24.82 -15.52
N LYS A 113 2.73 25.98 -15.94
CA LYS A 113 2.15 26.74 -17.06
C LYS A 113 2.93 26.42 -18.33
N PRO A 114 2.30 25.86 -19.38
CA PRO A 114 2.95 25.76 -20.68
C PRO A 114 2.98 27.16 -21.31
N GLY A 115 4.16 27.78 -21.43
CA GLY A 115 4.36 28.93 -22.31
C GLY A 115 5.14 30.11 -21.73
N ARG A 116 6.21 30.48 -22.46
CA ARG A 116 7.04 31.70 -22.42
C ARG A 116 7.42 32.21 -21.03
N GLN A 117 8.66 31.92 -20.63
CA GLN A 117 9.42 32.94 -19.91
C GLN A 117 9.45 34.16 -20.84
N ARG A 118 8.80 35.25 -20.43
CA ARG A 118 8.97 36.54 -21.08
C ARG A 118 10.45 36.85 -20.85
N GLU A 119 11.27 36.85 -21.89
CA GLU A 119 12.56 37.54 -21.80
C GLU A 119 12.25 38.91 -21.22
N GLU A 120 12.97 39.28 -20.16
CA GLU A 120 12.95 40.63 -19.63
C GLU A 120 13.58 41.51 -20.72
N VAL A 121 12.76 41.86 -21.71
CA VAL A 121 13.12 42.83 -22.72
C VAL A 121 13.14 44.15 -21.97
N GLU A 122 14.35 44.63 -21.67
CA GLU A 122 14.64 46.02 -21.29
C GLU A 122 13.64 46.93 -22.00
N PRO A 123 12.87 47.76 -21.28
CA PRO A 123 11.76 48.50 -21.86
C PRO A 123 12.30 49.39 -22.97
N ARG A 124 12.14 48.95 -24.22
CA ARG A 124 12.47 49.75 -25.38
C ARG A 124 11.62 51.01 -25.28
N HIS A 125 12.27 52.12 -25.00
CA HIS A 125 11.58 53.40 -24.99
C HIS A 125 10.90 53.59 -26.35
N LEU A 126 9.61 53.93 -26.32
CA LEU A 126 8.74 54.06 -27.50
C LEU A 126 9.35 54.93 -28.62
N TRP A 127 10.24 55.86 -28.26
CA TRP A 127 10.93 56.75 -29.18
C TRP A 127 11.93 56.04 -30.10
N SER A 128 12.41 54.84 -29.74
CA SER A 128 13.32 54.03 -30.57
C SER A 128 12.67 53.41 -31.81
N ILE A 129 11.34 53.48 -31.94
CA ILE A 129 10.58 52.92 -33.07
C ILE A 129 10.37 53.97 -34.18
N LEU A 130 10.62 55.25 -33.89
CA LEU A 130 10.35 56.37 -34.79
C LEU A 130 11.61 56.98 -35.42
N THR A 131 12.76 56.30 -35.30
CA THR A 131 14.02 56.69 -35.97
C THR A 131 14.44 55.58 -36.93
#